data_AF-A0A9K3CRZ0-F1
#
_entry.id   AF-A0A9K3CRZ0-F1
#
_cell.length_a   1.000
_cell.length_b   1.000
_cell.length_c   1.000
_cell.angle_alpha   90.00
_cell.angle_beta   90.00
_cell.angle_gamma   90.00
#
_symmetry.space_group_name_H-M   'P 1'
#
loop_
_entity.id
_entity.type
_entity.pdbx_description
1 polymer ?
#
loop_
_entity_poly.entity_id
_entity_poly.type
_entity_poly.pdbx_seq_one_letter_code
_entity_poly.pdbx_strand_id
1 'polypeptide(L)'
;VEEHMSCAPVLNDQGTCGSCWAMATEYVFQARYCHLTGQTLPLSYGDLVECDHTSCYGVTNNGCSGGHFLCSFDYTKDIGMTTEACVPYKYHRISYPYPEITCEDGCAGDGKPKPRHKSGKYYRVPVTEEDIMVDIYENGPLATQMKIYADFYNAGTGIYEQVSTTYRGGHAVSFVGWGTEEGKKYWIVANSWGLNWGDKGYFRILRGTNEVGIEAIVAGIIPQAETEASLSLVSPTTGTIATVGGQLDMRWESTGNVGDEVDAVLIKASSVVTDIGRLTNDGQEFYTIPEDTAEGANYRVRITRQDT
;
A
#
# COMPACT_ATOMS: atom_id res chain seq x y z
N VAL A 1 21.38 9.15 1.09
CA VAL A 1 20.77 8.24 2.09
C VAL A 1 19.98 9.01 3.13
N GLU A 2 20.51 10.10 3.73
CA GLU A 2 19.73 10.96 4.65
C GLU A 2 18.42 11.51 4.05
N GLU A 3 18.38 11.75 2.73
CA GLU A 3 17.20 12.29 2.04
C GLU A 3 15.99 11.33 2.04
N HIS A 4 16.20 10.01 2.18
CA HIS A 4 15.10 9.02 2.25
C HIS A 4 14.54 8.86 3.67
N MET A 5 15.21 9.39 4.70
CA MET A 5 14.72 9.29 6.07
C MET A 5 13.46 10.13 6.30
N SER A 6 13.19 11.16 5.51
CA SER A 6 11.95 11.96 5.65
C SER A 6 10.70 11.16 5.27
N CYS A 7 10.84 10.17 4.40
CA CYS A 7 9.77 9.28 3.96
C CYS A 7 9.83 7.89 4.59
N ALA A 8 10.72 7.67 5.57
CA ALA A 8 10.88 6.36 6.20
C ALA A 8 9.67 5.97 7.06
N PRO A 9 9.17 4.74 6.88
CA PRO A 9 8.27 4.04 7.77
C PRO A 9 8.44 4.36 9.24
N VAL A 10 7.37 4.49 10.03
CA VAL A 10 7.51 4.13 11.45
C VAL A 10 7.80 2.63 11.50
N LEU A 11 8.86 2.21 12.18
CA LEU A 11 9.17 0.79 12.34
C LEU A 11 8.20 0.15 13.34
N ASN A 12 7.40 -0.77 12.82
CA ASN A 12 6.41 -1.52 13.57
C ASN A 12 7.01 -2.79 14.18
N ASP A 13 6.23 -3.45 15.04
CA ASP A 13 6.59 -4.69 15.71
C ASP A 13 5.66 -5.84 15.28
N GLN A 14 6.24 -6.86 14.63
CA GLN A 14 5.52 -8.06 14.21
C GLN A 14 5.07 -8.92 15.40
N GLY A 15 5.69 -8.75 16.58
CA GLY A 15 5.45 -9.55 17.76
C GLY A 15 5.81 -11.02 17.54
N THR A 16 4.94 -11.93 17.99
CA THR A 16 5.14 -13.39 17.85
C THR A 16 4.65 -13.94 16.51
N CYS A 17 4.11 -13.10 15.63
CA CYS A 17 3.61 -13.49 14.32
C CYS A 17 4.74 -13.54 13.29
N GLY A 18 4.78 -14.57 12.44
CA GLY A 18 5.70 -14.67 11.31
C GLY A 18 5.33 -13.76 10.13
N SER A 19 5.04 -12.48 10.38
CA SER A 19 4.53 -11.49 9.40
C SER A 19 5.60 -10.57 8.80
N CYS A 20 6.88 -10.91 8.92
CA CYS A 20 7.98 -10.09 8.37
C CYS A 20 7.85 -9.87 6.85
N TRP A 21 7.32 -10.84 6.11
CA TRP A 21 7.05 -10.74 4.67
C TRP A 21 6.04 -9.64 4.34
N ALA A 22 5.00 -9.47 5.16
CA ALA A 22 3.99 -8.43 5.01
C ALA A 22 4.55 -7.06 5.41
N MET A 23 5.29 -6.99 6.52
CA MET A 23 5.89 -5.74 6.99
C MET A 23 6.98 -5.22 6.05
N ALA A 24 7.82 -6.08 5.48
CA ALA A 24 8.80 -5.65 4.47
C ALA A 24 8.12 -5.08 3.22
N THR A 25 6.98 -5.68 2.84
CA THR A 25 6.17 -5.21 1.70
C THR A 25 5.56 -3.84 1.96
N GLU A 26 4.88 -3.70 3.10
CA GLU A 26 4.25 -2.46 3.54
C GLU A 26 5.29 -1.33 3.68
N TYR A 27 6.44 -1.60 4.30
CA TYR A 27 7.48 -0.59 4.52
C TYR A 27 7.96 0.01 3.20
N VAL A 28 8.27 -0.85 2.22
CA VAL A 28 8.75 -0.41 0.90
C VAL A 28 7.66 0.31 0.13
N PHE A 29 6.42 -0.18 0.15
CA PHE A 29 5.34 0.48 -0.56
C PHE A 29 5.10 1.90 -0.02
N GLN A 30 4.95 2.05 1.29
CA GLN A 30 4.72 3.37 1.90
C GLN A 30 5.89 4.34 1.67
N ALA A 31 7.12 3.88 1.87
CA ALA A 31 8.30 4.72 1.71
C ALA A 31 8.41 5.25 0.28
N ARG A 32 8.20 4.38 -0.70
CA ARG A 32 8.24 4.75 -2.12
C ARG A 32 7.05 5.60 -2.54
N TYR A 33 5.87 5.35 -1.97
CA TYR A 33 4.70 6.19 -2.23
C TYR A 33 4.96 7.63 -1.75
N CYS A 34 5.52 7.79 -0.55
CA CYS A 34 5.94 9.09 -0.03
C CYS A 34 7.03 9.72 -0.90
N HIS A 35 8.03 8.95 -1.32
CA HIS A 35 9.08 9.45 -2.20
C HIS A 35 8.51 9.99 -3.53
N LEU A 36 7.53 9.29 -4.11
CA LEU A 36 6.89 9.68 -5.37
C LEU A 36 5.95 10.88 -5.24
N THR A 37 5.18 10.96 -4.15
CA THR A 37 4.03 11.88 -4.02
C THR A 37 4.25 13.02 -3.02
N GLY A 38 5.22 12.88 -2.13
CA GLY A 38 5.39 13.72 -0.94
C GLY A 38 4.36 13.45 0.17
N GLN A 39 3.46 12.47 0.02
CA GLN A 39 2.38 12.18 0.96
C GLN A 39 2.63 10.89 1.73
N THR A 40 2.26 10.89 3.01
CA THR A 40 2.26 9.67 3.83
C THR A 40 1.00 8.85 3.59
N LEU A 41 1.15 7.57 3.32
CA LEU A 41 0.05 6.62 3.18
C LEU A 41 0.20 5.51 4.23
N PRO A 42 -0.48 5.58 5.39
CA PRO A 42 -0.35 4.59 6.45
C PRO A 42 -1.07 3.29 6.05
N LEU A 43 -0.36 2.38 5.37
CA LEU A 43 -0.89 1.11 4.88
C LEU A 43 -0.95 0.06 6.00
N SER A 44 -1.95 -0.81 5.92
CA SER A 44 -2.10 -1.92 6.86
C SER A 44 -1.29 -3.13 6.40
N TYR A 45 -0.22 -3.43 7.12
CA TYR A 45 0.42 -4.75 7.00
C TYR A 45 -0.46 -5.85 7.62
N GLY A 46 -1.41 -5.51 8.49
CA GLY A 46 -2.44 -6.43 8.98
C GLY A 46 -3.33 -6.96 7.85
N ASP A 47 -3.71 -6.13 6.89
CA ASP A 47 -4.51 -6.54 5.72
C ASP A 47 -3.77 -7.58 4.86
N LEU A 48 -2.45 -7.44 4.68
CA LEU A 48 -1.67 -8.51 4.03
C LEU A 48 -1.68 -9.79 4.87
N VAL A 49 -1.43 -9.70 6.18
CA VAL A 49 -1.44 -10.87 7.08
C VAL A 49 -2.81 -11.59 7.07
N GLU A 50 -3.89 -10.83 6.98
CA GLU A 50 -5.27 -11.35 7.04
C GLU A 50 -5.84 -11.80 5.70
N CYS A 51 -5.43 -11.18 4.59
CA CYS A 51 -6.08 -11.34 3.28
C CYS A 51 -5.17 -11.82 2.15
N ASP A 52 -3.86 -11.71 2.29
CA ASP A 52 -2.94 -12.14 1.23
C ASP A 52 -2.66 -13.65 1.34
N HIS A 53 -3.33 -14.41 0.48
CA HIS A 53 -3.10 -15.85 0.25
C HIS A 53 -2.46 -16.13 -1.11
N THR A 54 -1.74 -15.15 -1.66
CA THR A 54 -1.10 -15.27 -2.98
C THR A 54 -0.06 -16.39 -2.96
N SER A 55 -0.11 -17.23 -4.00
CA SER A 55 0.84 -18.33 -4.20
C SER A 55 1.81 -18.00 -5.31
N CYS A 56 3.10 -17.97 -5.01
CA CYS A 56 4.15 -17.74 -5.99
C CYS A 56 5.45 -18.46 -5.59
N TYR A 57 6.29 -18.83 -6.55
CA TYR A 57 7.55 -19.56 -6.31
C TYR A 57 7.41 -20.85 -5.45
N GLY A 58 6.25 -21.51 -5.50
CA GLY A 58 5.97 -22.71 -4.70
C GLY A 58 5.70 -22.46 -3.22
N VAL A 59 5.48 -21.19 -2.82
CA VAL A 59 5.11 -20.78 -1.47
C VAL A 59 3.76 -20.06 -1.52
N THR A 60 2.98 -20.17 -0.45
CA THR A 60 1.73 -19.44 -0.27
C THR A 60 1.85 -18.55 0.97
N ASN A 61 1.40 -17.31 0.85
CA ASN A 61 1.31 -16.42 2.00
C ASN A 61 0.25 -16.94 2.99
N ASN A 62 0.67 -17.19 4.24
CA ASN A 62 -0.14 -17.91 5.22
C ASN A 62 -0.11 -17.20 6.59
N GLY A 63 -0.41 -15.90 6.57
CA GLY A 63 -0.46 -15.05 7.76
C GLY A 63 0.79 -15.19 8.64
N CYS A 64 0.58 -15.57 9.90
CA CYS A 64 1.65 -15.71 10.88
C CYS A 64 2.51 -16.97 10.74
N SER A 65 2.15 -17.90 9.85
CA SER A 65 2.95 -19.09 9.54
C SER A 65 4.06 -18.81 8.53
N GLY A 66 4.17 -17.57 8.05
CA GLY A 66 5.16 -17.14 7.07
C GLY A 66 4.56 -16.90 5.69
N GLY A 67 5.40 -16.33 4.83
CA GLY A 67 5.05 -15.91 3.49
C GLY A 67 6.28 -15.38 2.76
N HIS A 68 6.07 -14.92 1.54
CA HIS A 68 7.10 -14.43 0.63
C HIS A 68 6.69 -13.04 0.11
N PHE A 69 7.50 -12.02 0.40
CA PHE A 69 7.18 -10.62 0.09
C PHE A 69 6.93 -10.38 -1.41
N LEU A 70 7.62 -11.08 -2.32
CA LEU A 70 7.31 -11.01 -3.76
C LEU A 70 5.89 -11.46 -4.11
N CYS A 71 5.31 -12.44 -3.40
CA CYS A 71 3.90 -12.81 -3.63
C CYS A 71 2.98 -11.67 -3.15
N SER A 72 3.36 -10.97 -2.08
CA SER A 72 2.63 -9.78 -1.64
C SER A 72 2.77 -8.63 -2.60
N PHE A 73 3.88 -8.52 -3.35
CA PHE A 73 3.99 -7.53 -4.41
C PHE A 73 2.95 -7.78 -5.50
N ASP A 74 2.70 -9.04 -5.87
CA ASP A 74 1.58 -9.41 -6.76
C ASP A 74 0.22 -9.04 -6.13
N TYR A 75 0.01 -9.32 -4.84
CA TYR A 75 -1.21 -8.90 -4.13
C TYR A 75 -1.42 -7.38 -4.16
N THR A 76 -0.38 -6.58 -3.86
CA THR A 76 -0.47 -5.12 -3.88
C THR A 76 -0.79 -4.57 -5.27
N LYS A 77 -0.34 -5.24 -6.34
CA LYS A 77 -0.63 -4.86 -7.73
C LYS A 77 -2.07 -5.22 -8.12
N ASP A 78 -2.50 -6.44 -7.81
CA ASP A 78 -3.77 -6.97 -8.32
C ASP A 78 -4.96 -6.57 -7.46
N ILE A 79 -4.81 -6.60 -6.14
CA ILE A 79 -5.86 -6.31 -5.15
C ILE A 79 -5.63 -4.95 -4.49
N GLY A 80 -4.41 -4.67 -4.06
CA GLY A 80 -4.07 -3.47 -3.29
C GLY A 80 -4.23 -3.64 -1.79
N MET A 81 -3.54 -2.78 -1.04
CA MET A 81 -3.58 -2.75 0.42
C MET A 81 -4.57 -1.71 0.92
N THR A 82 -5.23 -2.00 2.04
CA THR A 82 -5.98 -0.97 2.78
C THR A 82 -5.09 -0.23 3.78
N THR A 83 -5.67 0.73 4.51
CA THR A 83 -4.97 1.56 5.49
C THR A 83 -4.95 0.95 6.88
N GLU A 84 -3.96 1.30 7.69
CA GLU A 84 -3.84 0.89 9.10
C GLU A 84 -5.06 1.34 9.92
N ALA A 85 -5.73 2.43 9.53
CA ALA A 85 -6.97 2.87 10.16
C ALA A 85 -8.14 1.91 9.89
N CYS A 86 -8.21 1.32 8.69
CA CYS A 86 -9.25 0.38 8.29
C CYS A 86 -9.04 -1.01 8.90
N VAL A 87 -7.81 -1.52 8.83
CA VAL A 87 -7.41 -2.81 9.42
C VAL A 87 -6.20 -2.60 10.34
N PRO A 88 -6.40 -2.22 11.61
CA PRO A 88 -5.29 -2.04 12.54
C PRO A 88 -4.63 -3.38 12.89
N TYR A 89 -3.32 -3.40 13.04
CA TYR A 89 -2.60 -4.62 13.41
C TYR A 89 -2.87 -5.05 14.86
N LYS A 90 -3.38 -6.28 15.02
CA LYS A 90 -3.77 -6.83 16.34
C LYS A 90 -2.70 -7.78 16.88
N TYR A 91 -1.50 -7.28 17.19
CA TYR A 91 -0.38 -8.12 17.62
C TYR A 91 -0.65 -8.99 18.88
N HIS A 92 -1.52 -8.53 19.79
CA HIS A 92 -1.83 -9.22 21.05
C HIS A 92 -2.74 -10.46 20.92
N ARG A 93 -3.30 -10.75 19.74
CA ARG A 93 -4.25 -11.87 19.57
C ARG A 93 -3.67 -13.11 18.90
N ILE A 94 -2.38 -13.09 18.56
CA ILE A 94 -1.80 -14.10 17.67
C ILE A 94 -0.62 -14.83 18.37
N SER A 95 -0.95 -15.54 19.45
CA SER A 95 -0.05 -16.51 20.10
C SER A 95 -0.22 -17.88 19.46
N TYR A 96 0.86 -18.66 19.33
CA TYR A 96 0.78 -20.04 18.83
C TYR A 96 -0.09 -20.93 19.74
N PRO A 97 -0.95 -21.83 19.20
CA PRO A 97 -1.28 -21.97 17.78
C PRO A 97 -2.07 -20.75 17.28
N TYR A 98 -1.65 -20.21 16.14
CA TYR A 98 -2.27 -19.00 15.59
C TYR A 98 -3.76 -19.25 15.32
N PRO A 99 -4.66 -18.33 15.72
CA PRO A 99 -6.07 -18.47 15.40
C PRO A 99 -6.27 -18.48 13.88
N GLU A 100 -7.40 -19.03 13.43
CA GLU A 100 -7.83 -18.89 12.04
C GLU A 100 -7.98 -17.39 11.75
N ILE A 101 -7.15 -16.89 10.83
CA ILE A 101 -7.18 -15.50 10.43
C ILE A 101 -8.18 -15.38 9.29
N THR A 102 -9.21 -14.57 9.47
CA THR A 102 -10.26 -14.36 8.46
C THR A 102 -10.11 -12.98 7.84
N CYS A 103 -9.95 -12.93 6.53
CA CYS A 103 -10.08 -11.69 5.79
C CYS A 103 -11.55 -11.22 5.82
N GLU A 104 -11.84 -10.21 6.63
CA GLU A 104 -13.15 -9.56 6.61
C GLU A 104 -13.28 -8.64 5.38
N ASP A 105 -14.49 -8.50 4.82
CA ASP A 105 -14.74 -7.69 3.62
C ASP A 105 -14.68 -6.17 3.89
N GLY A 106 -14.95 -5.76 5.15
CA GLY A 106 -15.05 -4.35 5.55
C GLY A 106 -13.96 -3.91 6.54
N CYS A 107 -13.91 -2.60 6.80
CA CYS A 107 -13.06 -2.01 7.83
C CYS A 107 -13.54 -2.39 9.24
N ALA A 108 -12.59 -2.60 10.16
CA ALA A 108 -12.87 -3.16 11.49
C ALA A 108 -13.75 -2.26 12.39
N GLY A 109 -13.86 -0.96 12.08
CA GLY A 109 -14.61 0.01 12.90
C GLY A 109 -16.07 0.18 12.50
N ASP A 110 -16.34 0.24 11.20
CA ASP A 110 -17.65 0.63 10.64
C ASP A 110 -18.19 -0.35 9.59
N GLY A 111 -17.42 -1.39 9.24
CA GLY A 111 -17.78 -2.38 8.24
C GLY A 111 -17.84 -1.84 6.81
N LYS A 112 -17.39 -0.61 6.56
CA LYS A 112 -17.36 -0.04 5.21
C LYS A 112 -16.40 -0.81 4.31
N PRO A 113 -16.63 -0.82 2.99
CA PRO A 113 -15.70 -1.45 2.06
C PRO A 113 -14.26 -0.97 2.27
N LYS A 114 -13.31 -1.90 2.26
CA LYS A 114 -11.89 -1.59 2.43
C LYS A 114 -11.40 -0.70 1.26
N PRO A 115 -10.89 0.52 1.49
CA PRO A 115 -10.19 1.25 0.43
C PRO A 115 -8.98 0.44 -0.03
N ARG A 116 -8.72 0.40 -1.34
CA ARG A 116 -7.63 -0.40 -1.92
C ARG A 116 -6.64 0.49 -2.66
N HIS A 117 -5.46 0.63 -2.08
CA HIS A 117 -4.32 1.33 -2.66
C HIS A 117 -3.45 0.33 -3.40
N LYS A 118 -3.44 0.42 -4.73
CA LYS A 118 -2.70 -0.50 -5.59
C LYS A 118 -1.30 0.00 -5.86
N SER A 119 -0.37 -0.93 -5.94
CA SER A 119 0.93 -0.67 -6.53
C SER A 119 0.88 -0.85 -8.05
N GLY A 120 1.90 -0.34 -8.74
CA GLY A 120 2.15 -0.64 -10.13
C GLY A 120 2.88 -1.97 -10.29
N LYS A 121 3.84 -2.02 -11.21
CA LYS A 121 4.71 -3.19 -11.34
C LYS A 121 5.73 -3.20 -10.21
N TYR A 122 6.20 -4.39 -9.85
CA TYR A 122 7.44 -4.55 -9.10
C TYR A 122 8.54 -5.08 -10.02
N TYR A 123 9.78 -4.97 -9.55
CA TYR A 123 10.95 -5.49 -10.25
C TYR A 123 11.97 -6.02 -9.26
N ARG A 124 12.74 -7.01 -9.70
CA ARG A 124 13.92 -7.48 -8.97
C ARG A 124 15.11 -6.62 -9.38
N VAL A 125 15.85 -6.13 -8.40
CA VAL A 125 17.11 -5.43 -8.63
C VAL A 125 18.17 -6.47 -9.00
N PRO A 126 19.03 -6.22 -9.99
CA PRO A 126 20.20 -7.06 -10.21
C PRO A 126 21.02 -7.18 -8.92
N VAL A 127 21.60 -8.35 -8.69
CA VAL A 127 22.21 -8.72 -7.39
C VAL A 127 23.61 -8.13 -7.18
N THR A 128 23.91 -6.97 -7.75
CA THR A 128 25.19 -6.28 -7.53
C THR A 128 25.06 -5.22 -6.43
N GLU A 129 26.14 -4.97 -5.69
CA GLU A 129 26.20 -3.92 -4.67
C GLU A 129 25.81 -2.55 -5.26
N GLU A 130 26.29 -2.26 -6.47
CA GLU A 130 26.10 -0.98 -7.15
C GLU A 130 24.64 -0.79 -7.57
N ASP A 131 24.01 -1.80 -8.18
CA ASP A 131 22.61 -1.71 -8.61
C ASP A 131 21.66 -1.51 -7.42
N ILE A 132 21.89 -2.21 -6.30
CA ILE A 132 21.12 -2.05 -5.06
C ILE A 132 21.31 -0.64 -4.49
N MET A 133 22.54 -0.12 -4.46
CA MET A 133 22.82 1.24 -3.99
C MET A 133 22.16 2.31 -4.85
N VAL A 134 22.27 2.19 -6.18
CA VAL A 134 21.66 3.12 -7.14
C VAL A 134 20.14 3.13 -6.95
N ASP A 135 19.52 1.97 -6.85
CA ASP A 135 18.06 1.92 -6.74
C ASP A 135 17.57 2.49 -5.39
N ILE A 136 18.26 2.20 -4.28
CA ILE A 136 17.94 2.84 -2.99
C ILE A 136 18.13 4.36 -3.10
N TYR A 137 19.17 4.83 -3.79
CA TYR A 137 19.41 6.26 -3.98
C TYR A 137 18.28 6.94 -4.76
N GLU A 138 17.86 6.35 -5.88
CA GLU A 138 16.93 6.97 -6.83
C GLU A 138 15.47 6.78 -6.42
N ASN A 139 15.12 5.63 -5.84
CA ASN A 139 13.74 5.22 -5.65
C ASN A 139 13.38 4.94 -4.19
N GLY A 140 14.36 4.94 -3.28
CA GLY A 140 14.15 4.65 -1.87
C GLY A 140 14.15 3.16 -1.54
N PRO A 141 13.64 2.77 -0.35
CA PRO A 141 13.86 1.44 0.23
C PRO A 141 13.51 0.24 -0.66
N LEU A 142 14.20 -0.88 -0.44
CA LEU A 142 14.03 -2.14 -1.17
C LEU A 142 13.70 -3.27 -0.20
N ALA A 143 12.82 -4.20 -0.60
CA ALA A 143 12.54 -5.40 0.19
C ALA A 143 13.60 -6.45 -0.14
N THR A 144 14.04 -7.17 0.90
CA THR A 144 14.95 -8.28 0.78
C THR A 144 14.62 -9.37 1.81
N GLN A 145 15.35 -10.47 1.76
CA GLN A 145 15.28 -11.53 2.74
C GLN A 145 16.68 -12.04 3.11
N MET A 146 16.80 -12.54 4.33
CA MET A 146 18.04 -13.11 4.86
C MET A 146 17.77 -14.37 5.67
N LYS A 147 18.81 -15.19 5.84
CA LYS A 147 18.80 -16.26 6.83
C LYS A 147 19.10 -15.67 8.20
N ILE A 148 18.34 -16.10 9.20
CA ILE A 148 18.60 -15.74 10.59
C ILE A 148 19.27 -16.91 11.33
N TYR A 149 20.28 -16.57 12.12
CA TYR A 149 21.00 -17.49 13.00
C TYR A 149 20.84 -17.04 14.46
N ALA A 150 21.18 -17.91 15.41
CA ALA A 150 20.91 -17.64 16.84
C ALA A 150 21.61 -16.39 17.39
N ASP A 151 22.71 -15.95 16.79
CA ASP A 151 23.43 -14.72 17.15
C ASP A 151 22.73 -13.44 16.64
N PHE A 152 21.93 -13.54 15.57
CA PHE A 152 21.25 -12.38 14.97
C PHE A 152 20.32 -11.66 15.95
N TYR A 153 19.73 -12.37 16.91
CA TYR A 153 18.86 -11.75 17.93
C TYR A 153 19.56 -10.66 18.75
N ASN A 154 20.90 -10.71 18.84
CA ASN A 154 21.73 -9.73 19.54
C ASN A 154 22.52 -8.80 18.59
N ALA A 155 22.28 -8.89 17.27
CA ALA A 155 23.03 -8.16 16.24
C ALA A 155 22.73 -6.66 16.17
N GLY A 156 21.85 -6.16 17.04
CA GLY A 156 21.30 -4.82 17.00
C GLY A 156 22.31 -3.67 17.23
N THR A 157 23.58 -3.96 17.49
CA THR A 157 24.64 -2.94 17.59
C THR A 157 25.86 -3.39 16.78
N GLY A 158 26.55 -2.44 16.14
CA GLY A 158 27.67 -2.72 15.23
C GLY A 158 27.22 -3.17 13.84
N ILE A 159 28.15 -3.80 13.10
CA ILE A 159 27.90 -4.42 11.79
C ILE A 159 27.81 -5.92 12.00
N TYR A 160 26.64 -6.52 11.69
CA TYR A 160 26.40 -7.95 11.81
C TYR A 160 27.24 -8.74 10.80
N GLU A 161 27.89 -9.77 11.33
CA GLU A 161 28.58 -10.85 10.62
C GLU A 161 28.19 -12.15 11.33
N GLN A 162 27.77 -13.17 10.58
CA GLN A 162 27.30 -14.42 11.15
C GLN A 162 28.46 -15.22 11.76
N VAL A 163 28.30 -15.59 13.02
CA VAL A 163 29.24 -16.43 13.79
C VAL A 163 28.58 -17.73 14.23
N SER A 164 27.30 -17.69 14.59
CA SER A 164 26.55 -18.86 15.04
C SER A 164 26.19 -19.77 13.87
N THR A 165 26.45 -21.06 13.98
CA THR A 165 26.01 -22.06 12.98
C THR A 165 24.56 -22.51 13.16
N THR A 166 23.87 -22.02 14.20
CA THR A 166 22.53 -22.51 14.54
C THR A 166 21.46 -21.71 13.79
N TYR A 167 20.97 -22.29 12.69
CA TYR A 167 19.92 -21.71 11.85
C TYR A 167 18.58 -21.55 12.60
N ARG A 168 17.84 -20.48 12.29
CA ARG A 168 16.55 -20.13 12.92
C ARG A 168 15.41 -19.93 11.91
N GLY A 169 15.71 -19.67 10.65
CA GLY A 169 14.69 -19.45 9.63
C GLY A 169 15.11 -18.43 8.57
N GLY A 170 14.18 -18.10 7.68
CA GLY A 170 14.26 -16.94 6.80
C GLY A 170 13.54 -15.74 7.42
N HIS A 171 14.00 -14.54 7.09
CA HIS A 171 13.44 -13.29 7.59
C HIS A 171 13.42 -12.24 6.48
N ALA A 172 12.28 -11.61 6.24
CA ALA A 172 12.15 -10.51 5.28
C ALA A 172 12.37 -9.16 5.99
N VAL A 173 13.15 -8.28 5.36
CA VAL A 173 13.57 -6.99 5.90
C VAL A 173 13.70 -5.98 4.76
N SER A 174 13.96 -4.71 5.06
CA SER A 174 14.05 -3.67 4.04
C SER A 174 15.40 -2.97 4.07
N PHE A 175 16.10 -2.92 2.94
CA PHE A 175 17.26 -2.05 2.78
C PHE A 175 16.79 -0.59 2.75
N VAL A 176 17.45 0.26 3.53
CA VAL A 176 17.13 1.70 3.61
C VAL A 176 18.33 2.59 3.33
N GLY A 177 19.52 2.01 3.26
CA GLY A 177 20.75 2.75 3.07
C GLY A 177 22.00 1.88 3.17
N TRP A 178 23.16 2.51 3.12
CA TRP A 178 24.46 1.87 3.25
C TRP A 178 25.47 2.85 3.83
N GLY A 179 26.62 2.32 4.24
CA GLY A 179 27.72 3.15 4.70
C GLY A 179 29.05 2.41 4.71
N THR A 180 30.04 3.04 5.35
CA THR A 180 31.34 2.44 5.63
C THR A 180 31.82 2.93 6.98
N GLU A 181 32.25 2.02 7.84
CA GLU A 181 32.78 2.32 9.17
C GLU A 181 34.06 1.49 9.33
N GLU A 182 35.16 2.16 9.65
CA GLU A 182 36.48 1.52 9.88
C GLU A 182 36.91 0.58 8.73
N GLY A 183 36.62 0.96 7.47
CA GLY A 183 36.96 0.18 6.29
C GLY A 183 36.00 -0.99 5.99
N LYS A 184 34.99 -1.23 6.84
CA LYS A 184 33.92 -2.21 6.60
C LYS A 184 32.72 -1.55 5.94
N LYS A 185 32.31 -2.09 4.80
CA LYS A 185 31.08 -1.72 4.11
C LYS A 185 29.87 -2.37 4.80
N TYR A 186 28.78 -1.63 4.96
CA TYR A 186 27.54 -2.17 5.50
C TYR A 186 26.31 -1.67 4.76
N TRP A 187 25.23 -2.44 4.84
CA TRP A 187 23.86 -2.02 4.59
C TRP A 187 23.24 -1.52 5.90
N ILE A 188 22.34 -0.54 5.80
CA ILE A 188 21.43 -0.13 6.86
C ILE A 188 20.08 -0.78 6.53
N VAL A 189 19.53 -1.51 7.49
CA VAL A 189 18.36 -2.34 7.28
C VAL A 189 17.30 -2.04 8.33
N ALA A 190 16.08 -1.77 7.86
CA ALA A 190 14.89 -1.65 8.69
C ALA A 190 14.42 -3.06 9.10
N ASN A 191 14.32 -3.31 10.40
CA ASN A 191 13.75 -4.54 10.94
C ASN A 191 12.26 -4.36 11.28
N SER A 192 11.60 -5.45 11.63
CA SER A 192 10.18 -5.53 11.96
C SER A 192 9.92 -5.91 13.43
N TRP A 193 10.87 -5.63 14.32
CA TRP A 193 10.84 -6.03 15.75
C TRP A 193 10.72 -4.83 16.70
N GLY A 194 10.13 -3.75 16.20
CA GLY A 194 9.90 -2.53 16.97
C GLY A 194 11.16 -1.71 17.27
N LEU A 195 10.93 -0.50 17.79
CA LEU A 195 11.98 0.50 18.02
C LEU A 195 12.94 0.14 19.17
N ASN A 196 12.59 -0.81 20.03
CA ASN A 196 13.44 -1.21 21.15
C ASN A 196 14.51 -2.23 20.76
N TRP A 197 14.41 -2.80 19.57
CA TRP A 197 15.40 -3.75 19.07
C TRP A 197 16.47 -3.02 18.26
N GLY A 198 17.74 -3.35 18.51
CA GLY A 198 18.89 -2.76 17.83
C GLY A 198 18.98 -1.24 17.91
N ASP A 199 19.40 -0.61 16.81
CA ASP A 199 19.52 0.85 16.74
C ASP A 199 18.18 1.43 16.30
N LYS A 200 17.26 1.61 17.27
CA LYS A 200 15.92 2.15 17.04
C LYS A 200 15.11 1.37 15.99
N GLY A 201 15.23 0.05 16.00
CA GLY A 201 14.59 -0.86 15.04
C GLY A 201 15.44 -1.13 13.78
N TYR A 202 16.56 -0.45 13.60
CA TYR A 202 17.49 -0.69 12.50
C TYR A 202 18.66 -1.58 12.93
N PHE A 203 19.29 -2.22 11.96
CA PHE A 203 20.59 -2.87 12.13
C PHE A 203 21.49 -2.62 10.94
N ARG A 204 22.78 -2.88 11.13
CA ARG A 204 23.78 -2.85 10.06
C ARG A 204 24.29 -4.26 9.82
N ILE A 205 24.53 -4.61 8.57
CA ILE A 205 25.01 -5.93 8.15
C ILE A 205 26.05 -5.78 7.04
N LEU A 206 27.02 -6.70 7.00
CA LEU A 206 28.10 -6.67 6.02
C LEU A 206 27.55 -6.59 4.58
N ARG A 207 28.13 -5.66 3.79
CA ARG A 207 27.75 -5.40 2.40
C ARG A 207 28.83 -5.90 1.44
N GLY A 208 28.40 -6.44 0.30
CA GLY A 208 29.24 -6.87 -0.82
C GLY A 208 29.70 -8.33 -0.73
N THR A 209 29.22 -9.06 0.27
CA THR A 209 29.55 -10.48 0.50
C THR A 209 28.32 -11.38 0.44
N ASN A 210 27.14 -10.84 0.13
CA ASN A 210 25.87 -11.53 0.25
C ASN A 210 25.70 -12.20 1.62
N GLU A 211 26.06 -11.48 2.69
CA GLU A 211 26.06 -11.96 4.06
C GLU A 211 24.70 -12.58 4.41
N VAL A 212 24.72 -13.84 4.85
CA VAL A 212 23.52 -14.66 5.13
C VAL A 212 22.43 -14.63 4.03
N GLY A 213 22.81 -14.34 2.78
CA GLY A 213 21.94 -14.32 1.61
C GLY A 213 21.17 -13.02 1.38
N ILE A 214 21.49 -11.93 2.09
CA ILE A 214 20.69 -10.69 2.08
C ILE A 214 20.70 -9.93 0.73
N GLU A 215 21.63 -10.23 -0.18
CA GLU A 215 21.72 -9.59 -1.50
C GLU A 215 21.14 -10.49 -2.61
N ALA A 216 20.65 -11.69 -2.27
CA ALA A 216 20.26 -12.70 -3.25
C ALA A 216 18.88 -12.43 -3.91
N ILE A 217 17.94 -11.84 -3.17
CA ILE A 217 16.61 -11.48 -3.68
C ILE A 217 16.26 -10.10 -3.15
N VAL A 218 16.44 -9.10 -4.01
CA VAL A 218 16.16 -7.70 -3.70
C VAL A 218 15.14 -7.18 -4.70
N ALA A 219 14.10 -6.50 -4.22
CA ALA A 219 13.05 -6.00 -5.10
C ALA A 219 12.43 -4.69 -4.63
N GLY A 220 12.05 -3.88 -5.61
CA GLY A 220 11.36 -2.62 -5.43
C GLY A 220 9.93 -2.69 -5.95
N ILE A 221 9.03 -1.99 -5.26
CA ILE A 221 7.68 -1.69 -5.76
C ILE A 221 7.73 -0.36 -6.51
N ILE A 222 6.97 -0.23 -7.60
CA ILE A 222 6.66 1.06 -8.22
C ILE A 222 5.26 1.45 -7.75
N PRO A 223 5.08 2.42 -6.84
CA PRO A 223 3.76 2.88 -6.44
C PRO A 223 3.02 3.48 -7.64
N GLN A 224 1.71 3.28 -7.71
CA GLN A 224 0.87 4.15 -8.52
C GLN A 224 0.53 5.36 -7.66
N ALA A 225 0.98 6.54 -8.07
CA ALA A 225 0.38 7.76 -7.55
C ALA A 225 -1.09 7.70 -7.93
N GLU A 226 -2.00 7.78 -6.94
CA GLU A 226 -3.37 8.10 -7.25
C GLU A 226 -3.32 9.49 -7.89
N THR A 227 -3.49 9.56 -9.22
CA THR A 227 -3.69 10.86 -9.87
C THR A 227 -4.82 11.53 -9.12
N GLU A 228 -4.69 12.83 -8.79
CA GLU A 228 -5.74 13.58 -8.10
C GLU A 228 -7.04 13.20 -8.77
N ALA A 229 -7.84 12.46 -8.02
CA ALA A 229 -9.01 11.92 -8.65
C ALA A 229 -9.85 13.15 -9.01
N SER A 230 -10.43 13.17 -10.19
CA SER A 230 -11.29 14.24 -10.63
C SER A 230 -12.49 13.62 -11.31
N LEU A 231 -13.65 14.23 -11.12
CA LEU A 231 -14.87 13.80 -11.77
C LEU A 231 -15.42 15.02 -12.48
N SER A 232 -15.66 14.89 -13.77
CA SER A 232 -16.07 15.97 -14.63
C SER A 232 -17.32 15.60 -15.40
N LEU A 233 -18.30 16.50 -15.37
CA LEU A 233 -19.48 16.39 -16.20
C LEU A 233 -19.15 16.94 -17.60
N VAL A 234 -19.16 16.06 -18.61
CA VAL A 234 -18.94 16.39 -20.02
C VAL A 234 -20.23 16.94 -20.64
N SER A 235 -21.38 16.38 -20.26
CA SER A 235 -22.72 16.82 -20.68
C SER A 235 -23.71 16.62 -19.52
N PRO A 236 -24.73 17.48 -19.35
CA PRO A 236 -25.02 18.71 -20.09
C PRO A 236 -23.99 19.82 -19.86
N THR A 237 -23.67 20.57 -20.91
CA THR A 237 -22.82 21.77 -20.80
C THR A 237 -23.63 22.98 -20.33
N THR A 238 -22.92 24.05 -19.92
CA THR A 238 -23.58 25.29 -19.48
C THR A 238 -24.41 25.85 -20.64
N GLY A 239 -25.73 26.00 -20.43
CA GLY A 239 -26.66 26.54 -21.42
C GLY A 239 -27.59 25.51 -22.08
N THR A 240 -27.44 24.22 -21.79
CA THR A 240 -28.43 23.21 -22.20
C THR A 240 -29.82 23.55 -21.63
N ILE A 241 -30.81 23.68 -22.50
CA ILE A 241 -32.21 23.95 -22.11
C ILE A 241 -32.90 22.60 -21.93
N ALA A 242 -33.34 22.34 -20.70
CA ALA A 242 -34.06 21.13 -20.33
C ALA A 242 -35.56 21.45 -20.18
N THR A 243 -36.42 20.61 -20.75
CA THR A 243 -37.88 20.73 -20.62
C THR A 243 -38.42 19.67 -19.68
N VAL A 244 -39.44 20.00 -18.90
CA VAL A 244 -40.18 19.03 -18.08
C VAL A 244 -40.65 17.86 -18.97
N GLY A 245 -40.42 16.62 -18.52
CA GLY A 245 -40.70 15.39 -19.30
C GLY A 245 -39.72 15.12 -20.45
N GLY A 246 -38.74 16.00 -20.69
CA GLY A 246 -37.68 15.81 -21.68
C GLY A 246 -36.55 14.92 -21.18
N GLN A 247 -35.77 14.37 -22.11
CA GLN A 247 -34.56 13.60 -21.80
C GLN A 247 -33.33 14.50 -21.72
N LEU A 248 -32.55 14.32 -20.66
CA LEU A 248 -31.27 14.95 -20.42
C LEU A 248 -30.14 13.96 -20.72
N ASP A 249 -29.30 14.28 -21.71
CA ASP A 249 -28.10 13.49 -22.03
C ASP A 249 -26.96 13.84 -21.06
N MET A 250 -26.70 12.95 -20.12
CA MET A 250 -25.65 13.08 -19.14
C MET A 250 -24.45 12.27 -19.57
N ARG A 251 -23.28 12.90 -19.60
CA ARG A 251 -22.00 12.22 -19.84
C ARG A 251 -20.97 12.71 -18.83
N TRP A 252 -20.20 11.80 -18.27
CA TRP A 252 -19.16 12.13 -17.31
C TRP A 252 -17.94 11.26 -17.50
N GLU A 253 -16.81 11.84 -17.10
CA GLU A 253 -15.49 11.24 -17.21
C GLU A 253 -14.71 11.56 -15.94
N SER A 254 -13.90 10.61 -15.52
CA SER A 254 -13.06 10.67 -14.34
C SER A 254 -11.58 10.53 -14.68
N THR A 255 -10.76 11.09 -13.81
CA THR A 255 -9.33 10.76 -13.73
C THR A 255 -9.03 10.24 -12.34
N GLY A 256 -7.99 9.41 -12.20
CA GLY A 256 -7.63 8.80 -10.93
C GLY A 256 -8.63 7.78 -10.41
N ASN A 257 -8.56 7.47 -9.12
CA ASN A 257 -9.45 6.49 -8.49
C ASN A 257 -10.71 7.19 -7.94
N VAL A 258 -11.84 7.05 -8.64
CA VAL A 258 -13.15 7.60 -8.24
C VAL A 258 -14.08 6.51 -7.66
N GLY A 259 -13.65 5.25 -7.65
CA GLY A 259 -14.49 4.10 -7.34
C GLY A 259 -15.23 3.55 -8.57
N ASP A 260 -16.01 2.49 -8.38
CA ASP A 260 -16.77 1.82 -9.45
C ASP A 260 -18.13 2.49 -9.72
N GLU A 261 -18.63 3.29 -8.77
CA GLU A 261 -19.93 3.96 -8.82
C GLU A 261 -19.82 5.44 -8.40
N VAL A 262 -20.73 6.26 -8.92
CA VAL A 262 -20.85 7.68 -8.60
C VAL A 262 -22.30 8.04 -8.28
N ASP A 263 -22.50 9.08 -7.46
CA ASP A 263 -23.83 9.61 -7.17
C ASP A 263 -24.14 10.80 -8.07
N ALA A 264 -25.32 10.79 -8.68
CA ALA A 264 -25.82 11.89 -9.50
C ALA A 264 -27.04 12.53 -8.86
N VAL A 265 -27.06 13.86 -8.83
CA VAL A 265 -28.21 14.64 -8.36
C VAL A 265 -28.52 15.78 -9.31
N LEU A 266 -29.80 16.10 -9.46
CA LEU A 266 -30.24 17.33 -10.10
C LEU A 266 -30.26 18.43 -9.04
N ILE A 267 -29.55 19.51 -9.29
CA ILE A 267 -29.49 20.68 -8.39
C ILE A 267 -30.04 21.91 -9.09
N LYS A 268 -30.59 22.84 -8.30
CA LYS A 268 -30.89 24.21 -8.73
C LYS A 268 -30.14 25.17 -7.84
N ALA A 269 -29.28 25.99 -8.43
CA ALA A 269 -28.25 26.73 -7.68
C ALA A 269 -27.41 25.77 -6.81
N SER A 270 -27.55 25.81 -5.48
CA SER A 270 -26.79 24.96 -4.54
C SER A 270 -27.65 23.91 -3.84
N SER A 271 -28.94 23.84 -4.13
CA SER A 271 -29.88 22.93 -3.48
C SER A 271 -30.18 21.72 -4.36
N VAL A 272 -30.20 20.54 -3.74
CA VAL A 272 -30.65 19.30 -4.40
C VAL A 272 -32.15 19.39 -4.64
N VAL A 273 -32.55 19.12 -5.88
CA VAL A 273 -33.95 19.10 -6.33
C VAL A 273 -34.46 17.67 -6.33
N THR A 274 -33.71 16.77 -6.97
CA THR A 274 -34.03 15.35 -6.99
C THR A 274 -32.76 14.52 -7.04
N ASP A 275 -32.85 13.34 -6.45
CA ASP A 275 -31.86 12.29 -6.63
C ASP A 275 -32.05 11.67 -8.02
N ILE A 276 -30.95 11.51 -8.76
CA ILE A 276 -30.93 10.79 -10.04
C ILE A 276 -30.57 9.32 -9.79
N GLY A 277 -29.79 9.06 -8.74
CA GLY A 277 -29.38 7.74 -8.31
C GLY A 277 -27.91 7.44 -8.57
N ARG A 278 -27.58 6.14 -8.48
CA ARG A 278 -26.24 5.61 -8.65
C ARG A 278 -25.99 5.26 -10.10
N LEU A 279 -24.86 5.72 -10.60
CA LEU A 279 -24.40 5.47 -11.95
C LEU A 279 -23.04 4.78 -11.91
N THR A 280 -22.68 4.06 -12.98
CA THR A 280 -21.34 3.50 -13.11
C THR A 280 -20.31 4.62 -13.23
N ASN A 281 -19.10 4.42 -12.69
CA ASN A 281 -18.02 5.37 -12.92
C ASN A 281 -17.65 5.40 -14.41
N ASP A 282 -17.53 6.61 -14.95
CA ASP A 282 -17.53 6.95 -16.38
C ASP A 282 -18.76 6.43 -17.15
N GLY A 283 -19.41 7.28 -17.92
CA GLY A 283 -20.59 6.83 -18.63
C GLY A 283 -21.36 7.90 -19.37
N GLN A 284 -22.40 7.41 -20.04
CA GLN A 284 -23.42 8.22 -20.67
C GLN A 284 -24.79 7.62 -20.35
N GLU A 285 -25.72 8.45 -19.88
CA GLU A 285 -27.06 8.04 -19.52
C GLU A 285 -28.09 9.12 -19.85
N PHE A 286 -29.31 8.69 -20.20
CA PHE A 286 -30.43 9.59 -20.45
C PHE A 286 -31.33 9.64 -19.23
N TYR A 287 -31.44 10.82 -18.61
CA TYR A 287 -32.33 11.05 -17.49
C TYR A 287 -33.60 11.80 -17.93
N THR A 288 -34.77 11.26 -17.64
CA THR A 288 -36.05 11.94 -17.91
C THR A 288 -36.38 12.88 -16.76
N ILE A 289 -36.58 14.16 -17.05
CA ILE A 289 -36.88 15.17 -16.03
C ILE A 289 -38.31 14.95 -15.49
N PRO A 290 -38.48 14.77 -14.17
CA PRO A 290 -39.79 14.52 -13.56
C PRO A 290 -40.81 15.62 -13.89
N GLU A 291 -42.08 15.23 -14.10
CA GLU A 291 -43.17 16.15 -14.46
C GLU A 291 -43.49 17.19 -13.37
N ASP A 292 -43.16 16.89 -12.12
CA ASP A 292 -43.33 17.78 -10.96
C ASP A 292 -42.14 18.72 -10.74
N THR A 293 -41.12 18.67 -11.61
CA THR A 293 -39.99 19.61 -11.56
C THR A 293 -40.49 21.01 -11.89
N ALA A 294 -40.41 21.94 -10.93
CA ALA A 294 -40.83 23.32 -11.14
C ALA A 294 -40.13 23.97 -12.35
N GLU A 295 -40.88 24.70 -13.17
CA GLU A 295 -40.28 25.44 -14.29
C GLU A 295 -39.26 26.48 -13.80
N GLY A 296 -38.17 26.66 -14.55
CA GLY A 296 -37.19 27.71 -14.29
C GLY A 296 -35.80 27.44 -14.88
N ALA A 297 -34.90 28.40 -14.73
CA ALA A 297 -33.52 28.30 -15.18
C ALA A 297 -32.56 27.82 -14.06
N ASN A 298 -31.30 27.57 -14.43
CA ASN A 298 -30.16 27.24 -13.53
C ASN A 298 -30.21 25.85 -12.87
N TYR A 299 -30.88 24.89 -13.50
CA TYR A 299 -30.72 23.48 -13.15
C TYR A 299 -29.37 22.96 -13.65
N ARG A 300 -28.71 22.12 -12.86
CA ARG A 300 -27.45 21.46 -13.21
C ARG A 300 -27.47 20.04 -12.71
N VAL A 301 -26.76 19.16 -13.39
CA VAL A 301 -26.40 17.85 -12.83
C VAL A 301 -25.13 18.06 -12.02
N ARG A 302 -25.10 17.49 -10.82
CA ARG A 302 -23.87 17.36 -10.05
C ARG A 302 -23.62 15.88 -9.86
N ILE A 303 -22.45 15.45 -10.26
CA ILE A 303 -21.95 14.11 -9.99
C ILE A 303 -20.88 14.24 -8.92
N THR A 304 -20.98 13.42 -7.89
CA THR A 304 -20.02 13.37 -6.80
C THR A 304 -19.48 11.96 -6.68
N ARG A 305 -18.27 11.85 -6.13
CA ARG A 305 -17.84 10.57 -5.58
C ARG A 305 -18.85 10.16 -4.51
N GLN A 306 -18.97 8.87 -4.32
CA GLN A 306 -19.48 8.39 -3.05
C GLN A 306 -18.56 8.93 -1.95
N ASP A 307 -19.14 9.64 -0.98
CA ASP A 307 -18.47 9.87 0.29
C ASP A 307 -18.33 8.49 0.95
N THR A 308 -17.15 7.88 0.79
CA THR A 308 -16.80 6.65 1.50
C THR A 308 -16.75 6.92 2.99
#